data_AF-A0A8W8MAV1-F1
#
_entry.id   AF-A0A8W8MAV1-F1
#
_cell.length_a   1.000
_cell.length_b   1.000
_cell.length_c   1.000
_cell.angle_alpha   90.00
_cell.angle_beta   90.00
_cell.angle_gamma   90.00
#
_symmetry.space_group_name_H-M   'P 1'
#
loop_
_entity.id
_entity.type
_entity.pdbx_description
1 polymer ?
#
loop_
_entity_poly.entity_id
_entity_poly.type
_entity_poly.pdbx_seq_one_letter_code
_entity_poly.pdbx_strand_id
1 'polypeptide(L)'
;EMGNLSLRQRKPIKVLVLGLDYSGKSSLLFRANFGEVVTSIPTIGFNVETVSHKNIILQAWDVGGRDKIRPLLRHYYQNTEAVIFVVDSSDEERLPEAERELLSLVSESELEGVPVAVALNKWDLSRHMSRERMHQALGLAEVRKSRPCKSFSTSSVSDSKSDFFDMLEWINDNTRRTEENRRSNIVAGQSSVPVLQRVVFKLKTLLLT
;
A
#
# COMPACT_ATOMS: atom_id res chain seq x y z
N GLU A 1 -11.48 -1.66 41.94
CA GLU A 1 -11.03 -0.94 40.74
C GLU A 1 -10.45 -1.95 39.76
N MET A 2 -11.17 -2.31 38.70
CA MET A 2 -10.66 -3.17 37.64
C MET A 2 -10.49 -2.32 36.39
N GLY A 3 -9.29 -2.42 35.82
CA GLY A 3 -8.79 -1.56 34.76
C GLY A 3 -9.73 -1.47 33.58
N ASN A 4 -10.12 -0.23 33.28
CA ASN A 4 -10.70 0.17 32.02
C ASN A 4 -9.59 0.06 30.95
N LEU A 5 -9.26 -1.17 30.54
CA LEU A 5 -8.52 -1.44 29.31
C LEU A 5 -9.45 -1.03 28.18
N SER A 6 -9.44 0.26 27.85
CA SER A 6 -10.03 0.72 26.61
C SER A 6 -9.37 -0.09 25.50
N LEU A 7 -10.14 -0.98 24.88
CA LEU A 7 -9.81 -1.55 23.59
C LEU A 7 -9.69 -0.35 22.68
N ARG A 8 -8.47 0.20 22.54
CA ARG A 8 -8.18 1.29 21.62
C ARG A 8 -8.68 0.84 20.26
N GLN A 9 -9.80 1.41 19.83
CA GLN A 9 -10.30 1.20 18.47
C GLN A 9 -9.15 1.56 17.53
N ARG A 10 -8.69 0.54 16.79
CA ARG A 10 -7.53 0.70 15.92
C ARG A 10 -7.93 1.63 14.78
N LYS A 11 -7.09 2.64 14.53
CA LYS A 11 -7.31 3.57 13.43
C LYS A 11 -7.28 2.78 12.11
N PRO A 12 -8.20 3.05 11.18
CA PRO A 12 -8.13 2.51 9.84
C PRO A 12 -6.79 2.76 9.17
N ILE A 13 -6.22 1.72 8.55
CA ILE A 13 -5.05 1.82 7.69
C ILE A 13 -5.51 2.19 6.29
N LYS A 14 -5.01 3.30 5.72
CA LYS A 14 -5.26 3.68 4.32
C LYS A 14 -4.31 2.92 3.39
N VAL A 15 -4.84 2.00 2.58
CA VAL A 15 -4.08 1.26 1.56
C VAL A 15 -4.48 1.69 0.17
N LEU A 16 -3.49 1.92 -0.70
CA LEU A 16 -3.67 2.31 -2.08
C LEU A 16 -3.48 1.09 -3.00
N VAL A 17 -4.51 0.70 -3.79
CA VAL A 17 -4.41 -0.42 -4.75
C VAL A 17 -4.24 0.10 -6.16
N LEU A 18 -3.15 -0.30 -6.83
CA LEU A 18 -2.70 0.18 -8.13
C LEU A 18 -2.17 -0.96 -9.01
N GLY A 19 -1.91 -0.68 -10.28
CA GLY A 19 -1.47 -1.66 -11.28
C GLY A 19 -2.11 -1.41 -12.64
N LEU A 20 -1.65 -2.11 -13.68
CA LEU A 20 -2.15 -1.94 -15.05
C LEU A 20 -3.64 -2.30 -15.19
N ASP A 21 -4.26 -1.88 -16.28
CA ASP A 21 -5.57 -2.38 -16.69
C ASP A 21 -5.55 -3.90 -16.86
N TYR A 22 -6.69 -4.52 -16.55
CA TYR A 22 -6.88 -5.97 -16.61
C TYR A 22 -5.99 -6.80 -15.67
N SER A 23 -5.19 -6.19 -14.79
CA SER A 23 -4.40 -6.93 -13.77
C SER A 23 -5.26 -7.58 -12.69
N GLY A 24 -6.54 -7.18 -12.59
CA GLY A 24 -7.53 -7.75 -11.69
C GLY A 24 -7.65 -7.02 -10.35
N LYS A 25 -7.28 -5.73 -10.30
CA LYS A 25 -7.46 -4.85 -9.13
C LYS A 25 -8.88 -4.97 -8.53
N SER A 26 -9.90 -4.58 -9.29
CA SER A 26 -11.31 -4.56 -8.86
C SER A 26 -11.78 -5.95 -8.43
N SER A 27 -11.43 -7.00 -9.19
CA SER A 27 -11.77 -8.38 -8.83
C SER A 27 -11.09 -8.86 -7.53
N LEU A 28 -9.84 -8.45 -7.29
CA LEU A 28 -9.13 -8.73 -6.04
C LEU A 28 -9.77 -8.01 -4.84
N LEU A 29 -10.36 -6.84 -5.07
CA LEU A 29 -11.04 -6.03 -4.05
C LEU A 29 -12.45 -6.53 -3.72
N PHE A 30 -13.24 -6.92 -4.73
CA PHE A 30 -14.55 -7.54 -4.50
C PHE A 30 -14.44 -8.79 -3.62
N ARG A 31 -13.42 -9.63 -3.86
CA ARG A 31 -13.12 -10.79 -3.01
C ARG A 31 -12.95 -10.42 -1.54
N ALA A 32 -12.33 -9.28 -1.26
CA ALA A 32 -12.02 -8.86 0.09
C ALA A 32 -13.23 -8.35 0.89
N ASN A 33 -14.28 -7.87 0.21
CA ASN A 33 -15.49 -7.33 0.85
C ASN A 33 -16.60 -8.37 1.05
N PHE A 34 -16.78 -9.31 0.12
CA PHE A 34 -18.00 -10.14 0.09
C PHE A 34 -17.77 -11.65 0.12
N GLY A 35 -16.52 -12.11 0.00
CA GLY A 35 -16.25 -13.55 -0.17
C GLY A 35 -16.84 -14.16 -1.46
N GLU A 36 -17.43 -13.34 -2.33
CA GLU A 36 -18.02 -13.74 -3.60
C GLU A 36 -17.21 -13.20 -4.78
N VAL A 37 -17.05 -14.04 -5.81
CA VAL A 37 -16.42 -13.69 -7.08
C VAL A 37 -17.43 -12.91 -7.92
N VAL A 38 -17.32 -11.58 -7.95
CA VAL A 38 -18.11 -10.74 -8.84
C VAL A 38 -17.33 -10.51 -10.14
N THR A 39 -17.97 -10.79 -11.28
CA THR A 39 -17.44 -10.43 -12.60
C THR A 39 -17.43 -8.91 -12.74
N SER A 40 -16.24 -8.32 -12.83
CA SER A 40 -16.10 -6.86 -12.97
C SER A 40 -16.34 -6.44 -14.42
N ILE A 41 -17.19 -5.42 -14.61
CA ILE A 41 -17.36 -4.72 -15.89
C ILE A 41 -16.17 -3.75 -16.02
N PRO A 42 -15.53 -3.61 -17.20
CA PRO A 42 -14.46 -2.64 -17.40
C PRO A 42 -14.91 -1.21 -17.05
N THR A 43 -14.27 -0.60 -16.06
CA THR A 43 -14.61 0.76 -15.61
C THR A 43 -14.22 1.79 -16.68
N ILE A 44 -15.20 2.55 -17.17
CA ILE A 44 -14.94 3.76 -17.96
C ILE A 44 -14.66 4.91 -16.98
N GLY A 45 -13.39 5.22 -16.73
CA GLY A 45 -12.99 6.35 -15.90
C GLY A 45 -12.26 5.95 -14.62
N PHE A 46 -12.71 6.51 -13.50
CA PHE A 46 -12.07 6.44 -12.18
C PHE A 46 -13.04 5.81 -11.16
N ASN A 47 -12.66 4.73 -10.46
CA ASN A 47 -13.48 4.11 -9.41
C ASN A 47 -12.69 3.94 -8.10
N VAL A 48 -13.22 4.51 -7.00
CA VAL A 48 -12.76 4.19 -5.62
C VAL A 48 -13.66 3.12 -5.07
N GLU A 49 -13.10 1.94 -4.85
CA GLU A 49 -13.76 0.95 -4.00
C GLU A 49 -13.10 0.98 -2.63
N THR A 50 -13.91 1.22 -1.60
CA THR A 50 -13.47 1.09 -0.22
C THR A 50 -13.78 -0.33 0.26
N VAL A 51 -12.75 -1.10 0.55
CA VAL A 51 -12.89 -2.44 1.12
C VAL A 51 -12.45 -2.42 2.57
N SER A 52 -13.27 -2.94 3.47
CA SER A 52 -12.90 -3.10 4.88
C SER A 52 -12.66 -4.57 5.23
N HIS A 53 -11.44 -4.89 5.68
CA HIS A 53 -11.12 -6.19 6.27
C HIS A 53 -10.44 -5.98 7.64
N LYS A 54 -11.13 -6.35 8.72
CA LYS A 54 -10.68 -6.11 10.11
C LYS A 54 -10.40 -4.61 10.33
N ASN A 55 -9.12 -4.23 10.51
CA ASN A 55 -8.69 -2.84 10.73
C ASN A 55 -8.10 -2.18 9.47
N ILE A 56 -8.21 -2.85 8.32
CA ILE A 56 -7.66 -2.41 7.05
C ILE A 56 -8.80 -1.79 6.24
N ILE A 57 -8.65 -0.53 5.85
CA ILE A 57 -9.54 0.12 4.89
C ILE A 57 -8.74 0.31 3.59
N LEU A 58 -8.95 -0.60 2.64
CA LEU A 58 -8.37 -0.51 1.32
C LEU A 58 -9.15 0.54 0.53
N GLN A 59 -8.47 1.58 0.04
CA GLN A 59 -9.00 2.48 -0.97
C GLN A 59 -8.36 2.09 -2.29
N ALA A 60 -9.14 1.45 -3.13
CA ALA A 60 -8.70 1.03 -4.45
C ALA A 60 -8.80 2.15 -5.46
N TRP A 61 -7.84 2.24 -6.36
CA TRP A 61 -7.86 3.23 -7.42
C TRP A 61 -7.88 2.42 -8.72
N ASP A 62 -9.08 2.08 -9.18
CA ASP A 62 -9.25 1.48 -10.50
C ASP A 62 -9.09 2.58 -11.55
N VAL A 63 -7.84 2.77 -11.92
CA VAL A 63 -7.39 3.63 -13.01
C VAL A 63 -7.20 2.70 -14.19
N GLY A 64 -8.02 2.85 -15.22
CA GLY A 64 -7.76 2.20 -16.51
C GLY A 64 -6.36 2.61 -16.99
N GLY A 65 -5.57 1.64 -17.46
CA GLY A 65 -4.17 1.80 -17.90
C GLY A 65 -3.94 2.71 -19.11
N ARG A 66 -4.90 3.57 -19.45
CA ARG A 66 -4.72 4.63 -20.44
C ARG A 66 -4.19 5.88 -19.74
N ASP A 67 -3.07 6.41 -20.25
CA ASP A 67 -2.23 7.50 -19.71
C ASP A 67 -2.93 8.77 -19.18
N LYS A 68 -4.21 8.99 -19.48
CA LYS A 68 -4.90 10.28 -19.28
C LYS A 68 -5.29 10.60 -17.84
N ILE A 69 -5.25 9.65 -16.91
CA ILE A 69 -5.74 9.83 -15.53
C ILE A 69 -4.66 9.74 -14.44
N ARG A 70 -3.39 9.52 -14.81
CA ARG A 70 -2.24 9.49 -13.86
C ARG A 70 -2.08 10.77 -13.01
N PRO A 71 -2.32 12.00 -13.51
CA PRO A 71 -2.18 13.20 -12.67
C PRO A 71 -3.12 13.22 -11.46
N LEU A 72 -4.27 12.55 -11.55
CA LEU A 72 -5.25 12.50 -10.47
C LEU A 72 -4.81 11.57 -9.33
N LEU A 73 -3.94 10.58 -9.61
CA LEU A 73 -3.45 9.62 -8.61
C LEU A 73 -2.70 10.29 -7.46
N ARG A 74 -2.00 11.40 -7.75
CA ARG A 74 -1.19 12.13 -6.76
C ARG A 74 -2.01 12.67 -5.60
N HIS A 75 -3.28 13.02 -5.82
CA HIS A 75 -4.17 13.47 -4.75
C HIS A 75 -4.41 12.39 -3.67
N TYR A 76 -4.09 11.14 -3.96
CA TYR A 76 -4.41 10.02 -3.10
C TYR A 76 -3.19 9.42 -2.40
N TYR A 77 -1.97 9.83 -2.77
CA TYR A 77 -0.74 9.40 -2.11
C TYR A 77 -0.66 9.91 -0.67
N GLN A 78 -1.15 11.13 -0.42
CA GLN A 78 -1.17 11.70 0.92
C GLN A 78 -1.87 10.78 1.93
N ASN A 79 -1.21 10.57 3.07
CA ASN A 79 -1.67 9.68 4.15
C ASN A 79 -1.82 8.20 3.76
N THR A 80 -1.26 7.77 2.62
CA THR A 80 -1.20 6.34 2.29
C THR A 80 -0.21 5.64 3.21
N GLU A 81 -0.64 4.56 3.83
CA GLU A 81 0.16 3.81 4.80
C GLU A 81 0.72 2.52 4.20
N ALA A 82 0.10 1.99 3.14
CA ALA A 82 0.64 0.89 2.35
C ALA A 82 0.14 0.94 0.90
N VAL A 83 0.86 0.28 0.00
CA VAL A 83 0.46 0.11 -1.40
C VAL A 83 0.30 -1.37 -1.72
N ILE A 84 -0.76 -1.74 -2.44
CA ILE A 84 -0.88 -3.02 -3.14
C ILE A 84 -0.70 -2.74 -4.64
N PHE A 85 0.36 -3.27 -5.23
CA PHE A 85 0.60 -3.21 -6.67
C PHE A 85 0.23 -4.53 -7.32
N VAL A 86 -0.81 -4.55 -8.15
CA VAL A 86 -1.41 -5.74 -8.76
C VAL A 86 -0.85 -5.94 -10.16
N VAL A 87 -0.27 -7.12 -10.39
CA VAL A 87 0.34 -7.53 -11.66
C VAL A 87 -0.37 -8.77 -12.18
N ASP A 88 -0.73 -8.80 -13.46
CA ASP A 88 -1.19 -10.05 -14.10
C ASP A 88 0.01 -10.98 -14.28
N SER A 89 0.05 -12.07 -13.50
CA SER A 89 1.15 -13.04 -13.58
C SER A 89 1.20 -13.82 -14.89
N SER A 90 0.17 -13.72 -15.73
CA SER A 90 0.09 -14.41 -17.03
C SER A 90 0.38 -13.52 -18.25
N ASP A 91 0.68 -12.24 -18.03
CA ASP A 91 0.86 -11.25 -19.09
C ASP A 91 2.33 -10.78 -19.15
N GLU A 92 3.18 -11.58 -19.79
CA GLU A 92 4.61 -11.27 -19.89
C GLU A 92 4.88 -10.02 -20.74
N GLU A 93 4.09 -9.79 -21.79
CA GLU A 93 4.27 -8.69 -22.74
C GLU A 93 4.18 -7.32 -22.04
N ARG A 94 3.34 -7.21 -21.01
CA ARG A 94 3.13 -5.96 -20.27
C ARG A 94 3.97 -5.83 -18.99
N LEU A 95 4.85 -6.80 -18.66
CA LEU A 95 5.74 -6.66 -17.50
C LEU A 95 6.65 -5.42 -17.55
N PRO A 96 7.26 -5.03 -18.69
CA PRO A 96 8.06 -3.81 -18.76
C PRO A 96 7.24 -2.54 -18.50
N GLU A 97 5.96 -2.55 -18.83
CA GLU A 97 5.05 -1.44 -18.50
C GLU A 97 4.73 -1.42 -17.01
N ALA A 98 4.44 -2.58 -16.42
CA ALA A 98 4.19 -2.72 -14.99
C ALA A 98 5.41 -2.30 -14.15
N GLU A 99 6.63 -2.61 -14.61
CA GLU A 99 7.87 -2.15 -14.00
C GLU A 99 7.96 -0.62 -13.98
N ARG A 100 7.77 0.03 -15.14
CA ARG A 100 7.80 1.49 -15.25
C ARG A 100 6.79 2.16 -14.32
N GLU A 101 5.58 1.63 -14.24
CA GLU A 101 4.55 2.14 -13.31
C GLU A 101 4.97 1.96 -11.85
N LEU A 102 5.47 0.79 -11.48
CA LEU A 102 5.91 0.50 -10.12
C LEU A 102 7.07 1.42 -9.71
N LEU A 103 8.07 1.59 -10.58
CA LEU A 103 9.22 2.44 -10.32
C LEU A 103 8.84 3.92 -10.26
N SER A 104 7.94 4.38 -11.14
CA SER A 104 7.39 5.73 -11.07
C SER A 104 6.67 5.96 -9.75
N LEU A 105 5.84 5.01 -9.33
CA LEU A 105 5.09 5.10 -8.07
C LEU A 105 6.00 5.20 -6.86
N VAL A 106 7.04 4.36 -6.78
CA VAL A 106 7.93 4.36 -5.61
C VAL A 106 8.83 5.60 -5.58
N SER A 107 8.94 6.33 -6.68
CA SER A 107 9.71 7.58 -6.76
C SER A 107 8.92 8.79 -6.23
N GLU A 108 7.62 8.65 -5.93
CA GLU A 108 6.79 9.75 -5.44
C GLU A 108 7.07 10.00 -3.95
N SER A 109 7.33 11.27 -3.59
CA SER A 109 7.80 11.67 -2.26
C SER A 109 6.81 11.34 -1.14
N GLU A 110 5.52 11.43 -1.45
CA GLU A 110 4.41 11.13 -0.55
C GLU A 110 4.34 9.64 -0.17
N LEU A 111 5.00 8.78 -0.95
CA LEU A 111 5.07 7.33 -0.75
C LEU A 111 6.45 6.88 -0.23
N GLU A 112 7.29 7.80 0.24
CA GLU A 112 8.59 7.46 0.80
C GLU A 112 8.46 6.55 2.04
N GLY A 113 9.19 5.44 2.04
CA GLY A 113 9.18 4.44 3.10
C GLY A 113 7.87 3.65 3.25
N VAL A 114 6.83 3.96 2.46
CA VAL A 114 5.54 3.26 2.51
C VAL A 114 5.72 1.82 2.04
N PRO A 115 5.31 0.79 2.81
CA PRO A 115 5.43 -0.60 2.41
C PRO A 115 4.63 -0.92 1.14
N VAL A 116 5.23 -1.74 0.26
CA VAL A 116 4.64 -2.15 -1.02
C VAL A 116 4.45 -3.66 -1.07
N ALA A 117 3.20 -4.10 -1.09
CA ALA A 117 2.83 -5.47 -1.39
C ALA A 117 2.62 -5.63 -2.90
N VAL A 118 3.28 -6.61 -3.53
CA VAL A 118 3.10 -6.92 -4.95
C VAL A 118 2.18 -8.13 -5.07
N ALA A 119 0.95 -7.92 -5.52
CA ALA A 119 -0.02 -8.99 -5.78
C ALA A 119 0.22 -9.56 -7.18
N LEU A 120 0.87 -10.73 -7.24
CA LEU A 120 1.08 -11.50 -8.47
C LEU A 120 -0.22 -12.24 -8.76
N ASN A 121 -1.14 -11.54 -9.41
CA ASN A 121 -2.52 -11.94 -9.55
C ASN A 121 -2.74 -12.92 -10.71
N LYS A 122 -3.90 -13.60 -10.71
CA LYS A 122 -4.24 -14.68 -11.65
C LYS A 122 -3.32 -15.89 -11.53
N TRP A 123 -2.79 -16.12 -10.32
CA TRP A 123 -1.91 -17.26 -10.02
C TRP A 123 -2.59 -18.63 -10.19
N ASP A 124 -3.92 -18.64 -10.30
CA ASP A 124 -4.70 -19.83 -10.63
C ASP A 124 -4.50 -20.31 -12.08
N LEU A 125 -4.05 -19.43 -12.99
CA LEU A 125 -3.84 -19.77 -14.40
C LEU A 125 -2.57 -20.58 -14.61
N SER A 126 -2.63 -21.66 -15.39
CA SER A 126 -1.47 -22.51 -15.71
C SER A 126 -0.31 -21.78 -16.40
N ARG A 127 -0.61 -20.67 -17.08
CA ARG A 127 0.35 -19.85 -17.81
C ARG A 127 0.99 -18.73 -16.97
N HIS A 128 0.83 -18.75 -15.64
CA HIS A 128 1.53 -17.77 -14.80
C HIS A 128 3.06 -17.91 -14.94
N MET A 129 3.78 -16.80 -14.89
CA MET A 129 5.24 -16.77 -14.92
C MET A 129 5.84 -17.27 -13.60
N SER A 130 7.12 -17.63 -13.61
CA SER A 130 7.85 -17.96 -12.37
C SER A 130 8.04 -16.72 -11.49
N ARG A 131 8.12 -16.92 -10.18
CA ARG A 131 8.31 -15.81 -9.22
C ARG A 131 9.63 -15.08 -9.50
N GLU A 132 10.68 -15.84 -9.81
CA GLU A 132 12.03 -15.33 -10.10
C GLU A 132 12.01 -14.39 -11.32
N ARG A 133 11.35 -14.82 -12.40
CA ARG A 133 11.22 -14.02 -13.63
C ARG A 133 10.52 -12.70 -13.37
N MET A 134 9.41 -12.72 -12.64
CA MET A 134 8.67 -11.50 -12.33
C MET A 134 9.40 -10.59 -11.35
N HIS A 135 10.11 -11.15 -10.36
CA HIS A 135 10.91 -10.34 -9.44
C HIS A 135 12.01 -9.57 -10.17
N GLN A 136 12.65 -10.22 -11.13
CA GLN A 136 13.65 -9.60 -12.00
C GLN A 136 13.02 -8.54 -12.89
N ALA A 137 11.95 -8.88 -13.61
CA ALA A 137 11.30 -8.00 -14.57
C ALA A 137 10.64 -6.77 -13.94
N LEU A 138 10.15 -6.88 -12.69
CA LEU A 138 9.55 -5.77 -11.95
C LEU A 138 10.58 -4.94 -11.16
N GLY A 139 11.87 -5.28 -11.23
CA GLY A 139 12.91 -4.53 -10.51
C GLY A 139 12.74 -4.54 -8.99
N LEU A 140 12.17 -5.60 -8.39
CA LEU A 140 11.80 -5.60 -6.96
C LEU A 140 13.01 -5.49 -6.03
N ALA A 141 14.22 -5.81 -6.50
CA ALA A 141 15.46 -5.59 -5.75
C ALA A 141 15.68 -4.08 -5.48
N GLU A 142 15.39 -3.22 -6.45
CA GLU A 142 15.54 -1.77 -6.31
C GLU A 142 14.51 -1.19 -5.35
N VAL A 143 13.25 -1.64 -5.46
CA VAL A 143 12.18 -1.21 -4.54
C VAL A 143 12.55 -1.52 -3.09
N ARG A 144 13.09 -2.72 -2.82
CA ARG A 144 13.47 -3.17 -1.46
C ARG A 144 14.60 -2.36 -0.83
N LYS A 145 15.37 -1.58 -1.59
CA LYS A 145 16.43 -0.71 -1.02
C LYS A 145 15.86 0.45 -0.19
N SER A 146 14.63 0.89 -0.48
CA SER A 146 14.05 2.10 0.11
C SER A 146 12.86 1.86 1.05
N ARG A 147 12.27 0.66 1.03
CA ARG A 147 11.03 0.35 1.76
C ARG A 147 10.82 -1.15 1.93
N PRO A 148 9.98 -1.59 2.89
CA PRO A 148 9.52 -2.97 2.94
C PRO A 148 8.77 -3.32 1.64
N CYS A 149 9.18 -4.40 0.97
CA CYS A 149 8.51 -4.87 -0.24
C CYS A 149 8.51 -6.40 -0.34
N LYS A 150 7.32 -6.98 -0.53
CA LYS A 150 7.10 -8.43 -0.64
C LYS A 150 6.05 -8.75 -1.70
N SER A 151 6.25 -9.84 -2.44
CA SER A 151 5.28 -10.34 -3.42
C SER A 151 4.43 -11.48 -2.84
N PHE A 152 3.20 -11.60 -3.33
CA PHE A 152 2.22 -12.61 -2.92
C PHE A 152 1.57 -13.22 -4.15
N SER A 153 1.40 -14.53 -4.17
CA SER A 153 0.64 -15.19 -5.23
C SER A 153 -0.84 -15.03 -4.95
N THR A 154 -1.56 -14.26 -5.76
CA THR A 154 -2.98 -14.00 -5.51
C THR A 154 -3.84 -14.50 -6.66
N SER A 155 -5.09 -14.83 -6.35
CA SER A 155 -6.12 -15.11 -7.34
C SER A 155 -7.36 -14.28 -6.99
N SER A 156 -8.10 -13.81 -7.99
CA SER A 156 -9.41 -13.20 -7.74
C SER A 156 -10.55 -14.22 -7.72
N VAL A 157 -10.28 -15.49 -8.06
CA VAL A 157 -11.31 -16.53 -8.28
C VAL A 157 -11.13 -17.79 -7.44
N SER A 158 -9.98 -17.99 -6.78
CA SER A 158 -9.68 -19.20 -6.02
C SER A 158 -9.01 -18.93 -4.67
N ASP A 159 -9.55 -19.51 -3.59
CA ASP A 159 -8.96 -19.45 -2.25
C ASP A 159 -7.78 -20.40 -2.06
N SER A 160 -7.83 -21.59 -2.65
CA SER A 160 -6.86 -22.66 -2.39
C SER A 160 -5.43 -22.39 -2.90
N LYS A 161 -5.26 -21.36 -3.73
CA LYS A 161 -3.98 -20.97 -4.35
C LYS A 161 -3.64 -19.49 -4.17
N SER A 162 -4.15 -18.85 -3.11
CA SER A 162 -4.03 -17.41 -2.96
C SER A 162 -3.57 -16.97 -1.58
N ASP A 163 -2.40 -16.32 -1.55
CA ASP A 163 -1.75 -15.68 -0.40
C ASP A 163 -2.43 -14.33 -0.03
N PHE A 164 -3.71 -14.14 -0.38
CA PHE A 164 -4.37 -12.83 -0.26
C PHE A 164 -4.48 -12.36 1.20
N PHE A 165 -4.88 -13.25 2.10
CA PHE A 165 -4.95 -12.91 3.53
C PHE A 165 -3.57 -12.71 4.15
N ASP A 166 -2.57 -13.49 3.73
CA ASP A 166 -1.17 -13.32 4.15
C ASP A 166 -0.61 -11.95 3.71
N MET A 167 -1.03 -11.48 2.53
CA MET A 167 -0.70 -10.13 2.06
C MET A 167 -1.30 -9.06 2.97
N LEU A 168 -2.57 -9.18 3.33
CA LEU A 168 -3.25 -8.23 4.22
C LEU A 168 -2.61 -8.23 5.62
N GLU A 169 -2.23 -9.39 6.15
CA GLU A 169 -1.53 -9.51 7.43
C GLU A 169 -0.15 -8.85 7.37
N TRP A 170 0.62 -9.12 6.31
CA TRP A 170 1.92 -8.48 6.09
C TRP A 170 1.81 -6.96 6.00
N ILE A 171 0.78 -6.43 5.33
CA ILE A 171 0.52 -4.99 5.28
C ILE A 171 0.30 -4.45 6.70
N ASN A 172 -0.61 -5.05 7.46
CA ASN A 172 -0.91 -4.61 8.82
C ASN A 172 0.33 -4.64 9.75
N ASP A 173 1.25 -5.59 9.56
CA ASP A 173 2.46 -5.66 10.38
C ASP A 173 3.49 -4.59 9.99
N ASN A 174 3.65 -4.32 8.70
CA ASN A 174 4.63 -3.33 8.23
C ASN A 174 4.15 -1.88 8.43
N THR A 175 2.85 -1.62 8.41
CA THR A 175 2.31 -0.31 8.76
C THR A 175 2.56 0.02 10.23
N ARG A 176 2.34 -0.95 11.14
CA ARG A 176 2.65 -0.79 12.57
C ARG A 176 4.11 -0.47 12.85
N ARG A 177 5.03 -1.24 12.24
CA ARG A 177 6.47 -1.00 12.38
C ARG A 177 6.84 0.41 11.89
N THR A 178 6.24 0.87 10.80
CA THR A 178 6.48 2.21 10.27
C THR A 178 5.98 3.30 11.21
N GLU A 179 4.80 3.13 11.81
CA GLU A 179 4.27 4.06 12.83
C GLU A 179 5.16 4.10 14.08
N GLU A 180 5.61 2.94 14.58
CA GLU A 180 6.48 2.82 15.75
C GLU A 180 7.85 3.47 15.52
N ASN A 181 8.43 3.28 14.33
CA ASN A 181 9.68 3.91 13.92
C ASN A 181 9.52 5.44 13.80
N ARG A 182 8.42 5.93 13.21
CA ARG A 182 8.12 7.37 13.14
C ARG A 182 7.97 7.99 14.53
N ARG A 183 7.25 7.34 15.44
CA ARG A 183 7.12 7.81 16.84
C ARG A 183 8.45 7.82 17.57
N SER A 184 9.25 6.77 17.44
CA SER A 184 10.58 6.68 18.05
C SER A 184 11.53 7.76 17.54
N ASN A 185 11.51 8.06 16.23
CA ASN A 185 12.33 9.12 15.63
C ASN A 185 11.89 10.52 16.08
N ILE A 186 10.60 10.76 16.29
CA ILE A 186 10.12 12.03 16.86
C ILE A 186 10.61 12.21 18.30
N VAL A 187 10.52 11.17 19.12
CA VAL A 187 11.00 11.20 20.51
C VAL A 187 12.53 11.39 20.56
N ALA A 188 13.28 10.69 19.70
CA ALA A 188 14.73 10.85 19.60
C ALA A 188 15.14 12.24 19.07
N GLY A 189 14.44 12.78 18.06
CA GLY A 189 14.70 14.13 17.53
C GLY A 189 14.36 15.25 18.52
N GLN A 190 13.45 15.02 19.47
CA GLN A 190 13.19 15.92 20.59
C GLN A 190 14.29 15.89 21.67
N SER A 191 15.09 14.81 21.74
CA SER A 191 16.22 14.71 22.67
C SER A 191 17.51 15.40 22.17
N SER A 192 17.58 15.77 20.88
CA SER A 192 18.72 16.43 20.25
C SER A 192 18.57 17.96 20.08
N VAL A 193 17.55 18.59 20.65
CA VAL A 193 17.44 20.07 20.61
C VAL A 193 18.49 20.67 21.54
N PRO A 194 19.48 21.44 21.05
CA PRO A 194 20.46 22.09 21.90
C PRO A 194 19.72 23.00 22.90
N VAL A 195 20.15 22.96 24.16
CA VAL A 195 19.62 23.69 25.33
C VAL A 195 19.39 25.20 25.06
N LEU A 196 20.00 25.76 24.02
CA LEU A 196 19.86 27.14 23.57
C LEU A 196 18.44 27.57 23.17
N GLN A 197 17.54 26.67 22.73
CA GLN A 197 16.14 27.06 22.45
C GLN A 197 15.22 27.09 23.68
N ARG A 198 15.64 26.56 24.84
CA ARG A 198 14.87 26.71 26.09
C ARG A 198 14.86 28.15 26.62
N VAL A 199 15.83 28.99 26.24
CA VAL A 199 15.88 30.40 26.65
C VAL A 199 14.86 31.24 25.87
N VAL A 200 14.61 30.91 24.59
CA VAL A 200 13.63 31.63 23.76
C VAL A 200 12.20 31.39 24.23
N PHE A 201 11.91 30.21 24.79
CA PHE A 201 10.57 29.92 25.32
C PHE A 201 10.31 30.58 26.69
N LYS A 202 11.35 30.78 27.52
CA LYS A 202 11.21 31.51 28.80
C LYS A 202 11.06 33.02 28.66
N LEU A 203 11.58 33.63 27.58
CA LEU A 203 11.45 35.07 27.34
C LEU A 203 10.10 35.48 26.74
N LYS A 204 9.37 34.58 26.06
CA LYS A 204 8.02 34.87 25.56
C LYS A 204 6.94 34.92 26.65
N THR A 205 7.19 34.35 27.82
CA THR A 205 6.24 34.39 28.96
C THR A 205 6.44 35.62 29.86
N LEU A 206 7.58 36.32 29.75
CA LEU A 206 7.86 37.51 30.56
C LEU A 206 7.46 38.85 29.88
N LEU A 207 6.96 38.81 28.65
CA LEU A 207 6.52 39.99 27.87
C LEU A 207 4.99 40.08 27.72
N LEU A 208 4.23 39.26 28.46
CA LEU A 208 2.76 39.26 28.48
C LEU A 208 2.15 39.33 29.89
N THR A 209 2.90 39.87 30.85
CA THR A 209 2.43 40.43 32.12
C THR A 209 3.12 41.76 32.34
#